data_AF-A0A1F6W2E4-F1
#
_entry.id   AF-A0A1F6W2E4-F1
#
_cell.length_a   1.000
_cell.length_b   1.000
_cell.length_c   1.000
_cell.angle_alpha   90.00
_cell.angle_beta   90.00
_cell.angle_gamma   90.00
#
_symmetry.space_group_name_H-M   'P 1'
#
loop_
_entity.id
_entity.type
_entity.pdbx_description
1 polymer ?
#
loop_
_entity_poly.entity_id
_entity_poly.type
_entity_poly.pdbx_seq_one_letter_code
_entity_poly.pdbx_strand_id
1 'polypeptide(L)'
;MSIKKITLLFLCLSLVGLGVSYYIFQLDLQTSATGDLLLKLRDGLFYGMSALALIFLILLFLPRAFPAWKKFAIWFIPLATLLFIFYPDPGSGDYFSPYPEQVYKWVSILYVVISIGIIAFSTRKSSVTPTLPN
;
A
#
# COMPACT_ATOMS: atom_id res chain seq x y z
N MET A 1 7.47 -3.30 21.99
CA MET A 1 8.03 -3.98 20.79
C MET A 1 8.88 -2.97 20.00
N SER A 2 10.07 -3.33 19.52
CA SER A 2 10.93 -2.41 18.75
C SER A 2 10.30 -2.03 17.41
N ILE A 3 10.45 -0.78 16.95
CA ILE A 3 9.94 -0.32 15.65
C ILE A 3 10.39 -1.24 14.52
N LYS A 4 11.67 -1.67 14.54
CA LYS A 4 12.18 -2.62 13.53
C LYS A 4 11.43 -3.95 13.51
N LYS A 5 11.07 -4.49 14.69
CA LYS A 5 10.28 -5.72 14.79
C LYS A 5 8.86 -5.54 14.26
N ILE A 6 8.25 -4.37 14.52
CA ILE A 6 6.92 -4.02 14.00
C ILE A 6 6.96 -3.87 12.48
N THR A 7 7.95 -3.15 11.95
CA THR A 7 8.15 -2.99 10.51
C THR A 7 8.40 -4.34 9.82
N LEU A 8 9.19 -5.22 10.42
CA LEU A 8 9.42 -6.57 9.89
C LEU A 8 8.13 -7.40 9.88
N LEU A 9 7.34 -7.36 10.96
CA LEU A 9 6.05 -8.06 11.02
C LEU A 9 5.12 -7.57 9.90
N PHE A 10 5.02 -6.27 9.71
CA PHE A 10 4.18 -5.70 8.64
C PHE A 10 4.73 -5.99 7.25
N LEU A 11 6.05 -6.03 7.08
CA LEU A 11 6.66 -6.48 5.84
C LEU A 11 6.26 -7.94 5.53
N CYS A 12 6.40 -8.85 6.50
CA CYS A 12 5.96 -10.24 6.33
C CYS A 12 4.47 -10.33 5.97
N LEU A 13 3.61 -9.56 6.66
CA LEU A 13 2.18 -9.53 6.36
C LEU A 13 1.90 -9.03 4.93
N SER A 14 2.61 -7.99 4.48
CA SER A 14 2.49 -7.47 3.11
C SER A 14 2.93 -8.48 2.06
N LEU A 15 4.01 -9.22 2.31
CA LEU A 15 4.49 -10.29 1.44
C LEU A 15 3.52 -11.47 1.38
N VAL A 16 2.90 -11.83 2.51
CA VAL A 16 1.84 -12.86 2.55
C VAL A 16 0.66 -12.43 1.70
N GLY A 17 0.17 -11.19 1.81
CA GLY A 17 -0.94 -10.71 0.98
C GLY A 17 -0.60 -10.67 -0.51
N LEU A 18 0.63 -10.30 -0.87
CA LEU A 18 1.13 -10.38 -2.24
C LEU A 18 1.16 -11.84 -2.72
N GLY A 19 1.64 -12.77 -1.89
CA GLY A 19 1.64 -14.20 -2.18
C GLY A 19 0.24 -14.77 -2.39
N VAL A 20 -0.74 -14.35 -1.58
CA VAL A 20 -2.16 -14.71 -1.77
C VAL A 20 -2.68 -14.20 -3.12
N SER A 21 -2.38 -12.95 -3.48
CA SER A 21 -2.75 -12.41 -4.79
C SER A 21 -2.13 -13.21 -5.94
N TYR A 22 -0.82 -13.52 -5.85
CA TYR A 22 -0.13 -14.33 -6.85
C TYR A 22 -0.70 -15.75 -6.97
N TYR A 23 -1.12 -16.36 -5.85
CA TYR A 23 -1.81 -17.64 -5.87
C TYR A 23 -3.14 -17.55 -6.61
N ILE A 24 -3.92 -16.49 -6.39
CA ILE A 24 -5.18 -16.27 -7.12
C ILE A 24 -4.94 -16.04 -8.62
N PHE A 25 -3.82 -15.41 -9.02
CA PHE A 25 -3.43 -15.28 -10.45
C PHE A 25 -3.29 -16.62 -11.17
N GLN A 26 -2.92 -17.69 -10.46
CA GLN A 26 -2.71 -19.02 -11.03
C GLN A 26 -4.01 -19.84 -11.13
N LEU A 27 -5.10 -19.35 -10.51
CA LEU A 27 -6.39 -20.00 -10.60
C LEU A 27 -7.08 -19.60 -11.90
N ASP A 28 -7.51 -20.60 -12.68
CA ASP A 28 -8.34 -20.37 -13.86
C ASP A 28 -9.78 -20.10 -13.40
N LEU A 29 -10.05 -18.82 -13.09
CA LEU A 29 -11.34 -18.38 -12.57
C LEU A 29 -12.32 -18.14 -13.72
N GLN A 30 -13.38 -18.95 -13.77
CA GLN A 30 -14.49 -18.74 -14.69
C GLN A 30 -15.30 -17.49 -14.29
N THR A 31 -15.85 -16.79 -15.30
CA THR A 31 -16.74 -15.64 -15.13
C THR A 31 -18.00 -16.05 -14.36
N SER A 32 -18.00 -15.75 -13.07
CA SER A 32 -19.04 -16.04 -12.09
C SER A 32 -18.96 -14.97 -11.01
N ALA A 33 -20.04 -14.72 -10.27
CA ALA A 33 -20.03 -13.71 -9.21
C ALA A 33 -18.91 -13.93 -8.17
N THR A 34 -18.56 -15.19 -7.90
CA THR A 34 -17.43 -15.55 -7.04
C THR A 34 -16.08 -15.29 -7.73
N GLY A 35 -15.96 -15.60 -9.03
CA GLY A 35 -14.78 -15.31 -9.84
C GLY A 35 -14.48 -13.82 -9.93
N ASP A 36 -15.49 -12.98 -10.19
CA ASP A 36 -15.32 -11.52 -10.29
C ASP A 36 -14.86 -10.90 -8.97
N LEU A 37 -15.40 -11.39 -7.84
CA LEU A 37 -14.98 -10.95 -6.51
C LEU A 37 -13.54 -11.36 -6.22
N LEU A 38 -13.15 -12.58 -6.58
CA LEU A 38 -11.77 -13.08 -6.45
C LEU A 38 -10.80 -12.28 -7.33
N LEU A 39 -11.20 -11.90 -8.55
CA LEU A 39 -10.38 -11.06 -9.45
C LEU A 39 -10.18 -9.65 -8.87
N LYS A 40 -11.24 -9.02 -8.33
CA LYS A 40 -11.10 -7.73 -7.62
C LYS A 40 -10.20 -7.83 -6.41
N LEU A 41 -10.38 -8.88 -5.60
CA LEU A 41 -9.55 -9.13 -4.42
C LEU A 41 -8.09 -9.34 -4.81
N ARG A 42 -7.84 -10.11 -5.89
CA ARG A 42 -6.51 -10.34 -6.46
C ARG A 42 -5.84 -9.02 -6.81
N ASP A 43 -6.50 -8.17 -7.59
CA ASP A 43 -5.91 -6.93 -8.08
C ASP A 43 -5.70 -5.93 -6.94
N GLY A 44 -6.69 -5.77 -6.06
CA GLY A 44 -6.59 -4.90 -4.88
C GLY A 44 -5.46 -5.32 -3.94
N LEU A 45 -5.33 -6.63 -3.66
CA LEU A 45 -4.21 -7.16 -2.87
C LEU A 45 -2.88 -7.00 -3.61
N PHE A 46 -2.84 -7.24 -4.93
CA PHE A 46 -1.60 -7.14 -5.70
C PHE A 46 -1.00 -5.74 -5.58
N TYR A 47 -1.76 -4.71 -5.94
CA TYR A 47 -1.28 -3.34 -5.96
C TYR A 47 -1.07 -2.79 -4.55
N GLY A 48 -2.05 -2.98 -3.66
CA GLY A 48 -1.99 -2.46 -2.29
C GLY A 48 -0.89 -3.10 -1.45
N MET A 49 -0.76 -4.43 -1.50
CA MET A 49 0.23 -5.15 -0.69
C MET A 49 1.65 -5.00 -1.25
N SER A 50 1.82 -4.89 -2.58
CA SER A 50 3.12 -4.55 -3.18
C SER A 50 3.61 -3.17 -2.74
N ALA A 51 2.71 -2.18 -2.74
CA ALA A 51 3.03 -0.83 -2.29
C ALA A 51 3.40 -0.78 -0.80
N LEU A 52 2.65 -1.49 0.05
CA LEU A 52 2.97 -1.64 1.47
C LEU A 52 4.31 -2.34 1.69
N ALA A 53 4.56 -3.44 0.98
CA ALA A 53 5.80 -4.20 1.08
C ALA A 53 7.01 -3.34 0.74
N LEU A 54 6.94 -2.56 -0.34
CA LEU A 54 7.99 -1.62 -0.72
C LEU A 54 8.26 -0.60 0.39
N ILE A 55 7.22 0.02 0.96
CA ILE A 55 7.40 1.04 2.00
C ILE A 55 7.90 0.43 3.31
N PHE A 56 7.43 -0.74 3.71
CA PHE A 56 7.95 -1.41 4.91
C PHE A 56 9.39 -1.86 4.72
N LEU A 57 9.78 -2.29 3.53
CA LEU A 57 11.18 -2.58 3.21
C LEU A 57 12.05 -1.33 3.39
N ILE A 58 11.64 -0.18 2.87
CA ILE A 58 12.36 1.10 3.05
C ILE A 58 12.44 1.48 4.54
N LEU A 59 11.33 1.38 5.27
CA LEU A 59 11.27 1.71 6.71
C LEU A 59 12.11 0.77 7.58
N LEU A 60 12.42 -0.44 7.11
CA LEU A 60 13.32 -1.36 7.81
C LEU A 60 14.73 -0.77 7.93
N PHE A 61 15.20 -0.09 6.87
CA PHE A 61 16.48 0.62 6.82
C PHE A 61 16.39 2.01 7.44
N LEU A 62 15.23 2.66 7.39
CA LEU A 62 14.98 4.01 7.90
C LEU A 62 13.93 4.03 9.03
N PRO A 63 14.16 3.33 10.16
CA PRO A 63 13.14 3.15 11.20
C PRO A 63 12.75 4.46 11.90
N ARG A 64 13.60 5.50 11.83
CA ARG A 64 13.33 6.83 12.39
C ARG A 64 12.18 7.55 11.70
N ALA A 65 11.91 7.24 10.43
CA ALA A 65 10.82 7.84 9.68
C ALA A 65 9.44 7.21 9.99
N PHE A 66 9.41 6.07 10.68
CA PHE A 66 8.18 5.32 10.96
C PHE A 66 7.10 6.15 11.66
N PRO A 67 7.38 6.96 12.70
CA PRO A 67 6.33 7.75 13.37
C PRO A 67 5.71 8.81 12.46
N ALA A 68 6.50 9.42 11.56
CA ALA A 68 6.00 10.41 10.60
C ALA A 68 5.14 9.74 9.53
N TRP A 69 5.64 8.65 8.95
CA TRP A 69 4.89 7.86 7.96
C TRP A 69 3.58 7.29 8.53
N LYS A 70 3.59 6.79 9.77
CA LYS A 70 2.41 6.21 10.42
C LYS A 70 1.23 7.18 10.48
N LYS A 71 1.50 8.48 10.70
CA LYS A 71 0.45 9.52 10.75
C LYS A 71 -0.28 9.69 9.41
N PHE A 72 0.40 9.44 8.30
CA PHE A 72 -0.21 9.42 6.99
C PHE A 72 -0.94 8.08 6.75
N ALA A 73 -0.25 6.97 7.03
CA ALA A 73 -0.74 5.62 6.77
C ALA A 73 -2.05 5.31 7.52
N ILE A 74 -2.24 5.83 8.73
CA ILE A 74 -3.45 5.59 9.54
C ILE A 74 -4.74 6.14 8.89
N TRP A 75 -4.62 7.17 8.05
CA TRP A 75 -5.76 7.75 7.32
C TRP A 75 -5.85 7.20 5.90
N PHE A 76 -4.70 7.11 5.22
CA PHE A 76 -4.67 6.70 3.82
C PHE A 76 -5.03 5.23 3.64
N ILE A 77 -4.49 4.32 4.46
CA ILE A 77 -4.69 2.87 4.26
C ILE A 77 -6.17 2.50 4.41
N PRO A 78 -6.89 2.90 5.47
CA PRO A 78 -8.32 2.58 5.57
C PRO A 78 -9.14 3.17 4.42
N LEU A 79 -8.84 4.41 4.01
CA LEU A 79 -9.54 5.05 2.90
C LEU A 79 -9.31 4.31 1.57
N ALA A 80 -8.07 3.91 1.29
CA ALA A 80 -7.72 3.12 0.12
C ALA A 80 -8.39 1.73 0.16
N THR A 81 -8.42 1.07 1.32
CA THR A 81 -9.12 -0.21 1.50
C THR A 81 -10.61 -0.08 1.22
N LEU A 82 -11.28 0.96 1.75
CA LEU A 82 -12.69 1.21 1.46
C LEU A 82 -12.92 1.45 -0.03
N LEU A 83 -12.06 2.27 -0.66
CA LEU A 83 -12.13 2.49 -2.11
C LEU A 83 -11.99 1.16 -2.86
N PHE A 84 -11.04 0.31 -2.48
CA PHE A 84 -10.81 -0.96 -3.20
C PHE A 84 -11.99 -1.92 -3.08
N ILE A 85 -12.64 -1.96 -1.93
CA ILE A 85 -13.82 -2.80 -1.67
C ILE A 85 -15.06 -2.30 -2.43
N PHE A 86 -15.29 -0.99 -2.43
CA PHE A 86 -16.55 -0.40 -2.91
C PHE A 86 -16.50 0.18 -4.32
N TYR A 87 -15.32 0.20 -4.98
CA TYR A 87 -15.22 0.76 -6.34
C TYR A 87 -15.97 -0.12 -7.36
N PRO A 88 -16.98 0.43 -8.07
CA PRO A 88 -17.77 -0.34 -9.03
C PRO A 88 -16.99 -0.60 -10.32
N ASP A 89 -17.39 -1.64 -11.05
CA ASP A 89 -16.91 -1.81 -12.43
C ASP A 89 -17.61 -0.81 -13.35
N PRO A 90 -16.90 -0.18 -14.30
CA PRO A 90 -17.53 0.68 -15.29
C PRO A 90 -18.50 -0.16 -16.14
N GLY A 91 -19.73 0.34 -16.29
CA GLY A 91 -20.74 -0.28 -17.15
C GLY A 91 -20.40 -0.14 -18.63
N SER A 92 -20.99 -0.96 -19.49
CA SER A 92 -20.71 -1.02 -20.94
C SER A 92 -21.01 0.27 -21.74
N GLY A 93 -21.48 1.33 -21.08
CA GLY A 93 -21.71 2.66 -21.67
C GLY A 93 -20.93 3.78 -20.99
N ASP A 94 -20.08 3.47 -20.02
CA ASP A 94 -19.30 4.47 -19.28
C ASP A 94 -17.88 4.57 -19.83
N TYR A 95 -17.66 5.58 -20.68
CA TYR A 95 -16.37 5.83 -21.33
C TYR A 95 -15.40 6.64 -20.47
N PHE A 96 -15.84 7.16 -19.32
CA PHE A 96 -15.05 8.08 -18.50
C PHE A 96 -14.61 7.48 -17.16
N SER A 97 -15.32 6.46 -16.66
CA SER A 97 -14.93 5.77 -15.42
C SER A 97 -13.74 4.82 -15.66
N PRO A 98 -12.62 4.99 -14.95
CA PRO A 98 -11.49 4.08 -15.06
C PRO A 98 -11.84 2.69 -14.53
N TYR A 99 -11.25 1.65 -15.11
CA TYR A 99 -11.38 0.30 -14.57
C TYR A 99 -10.78 0.22 -13.16
N PRO A 100 -11.33 -0.64 -12.26
CA PRO A 100 -10.85 -0.74 -10.88
C PRO A 100 -9.34 -0.98 -10.79
N GLU A 101 -8.79 -1.81 -11.68
CA GLU A 101 -7.36 -2.08 -11.75
C GLU A 101 -6.54 -0.79 -11.90
N GLN A 102 -6.97 0.12 -12.77
CA GLN A 102 -6.30 1.41 -12.97
C GLN A 102 -6.37 2.25 -11.70
N VAL A 103 -7.52 2.29 -11.05
CA VAL A 103 -7.69 2.99 -9.76
C VAL A 103 -6.76 2.41 -8.70
N TYR A 104 -6.71 1.10 -8.56
CA TYR A 104 -5.84 0.42 -7.58
C TYR A 104 -4.37 0.75 -7.82
N LYS A 105 -3.95 0.74 -9.09
CA LYS A 105 -2.59 1.12 -9.49
C LYS A 105 -2.29 2.58 -9.16
N TRP A 106 -3.15 3.52 -9.55
CA TRP A 106 -2.94 4.95 -9.30
C TRP A 106 -2.90 5.28 -7.80
N VAL A 107 -3.82 4.72 -7.01
CA VAL A 107 -3.87 4.91 -5.56
C VAL A 107 -2.62 4.33 -4.90
N SER A 108 -2.14 3.18 -5.36
CA SER A 108 -0.92 2.55 -4.87
C SER A 108 0.33 3.35 -5.23
N ILE A 109 0.41 3.91 -6.45
CA ILE A 109 1.49 4.82 -6.85
C ILE A 109 1.47 6.08 -5.99
N LEU A 110 0.31 6.71 -5.81
CA LEU A 110 0.15 7.89 -4.98
C LEU A 110 0.60 7.64 -3.54
N TYR A 111 0.20 6.50 -2.97
CA TYR A 111 0.66 6.05 -1.67
C TYR A 111 2.18 5.97 -1.56
N VAL A 112 2.84 5.36 -2.56
CA VAL A 112 4.30 5.20 -2.58
C VAL A 112 4.99 6.56 -2.67
N VAL A 113 4.55 7.42 -3.58
CA VAL A 113 5.14 8.76 -3.79
C VAL A 113 5.06 9.60 -2.51
N ILE A 114 3.88 9.67 -1.88
CA ILE A 114 3.69 10.43 -0.64
C ILE A 114 4.52 9.81 0.49
N SER A 115 4.52 8.48 0.62
CA SER A 115 5.28 7.78 1.66
C SER A 115 6.78 8.04 1.54
N ILE A 116 7.34 7.97 0.32
CA ILE A 116 8.76 8.29 0.06
C ILE A 116 9.05 9.75 0.41
N GLY A 117 8.19 10.69 0.03
CA GLY A 117 8.33 12.10 0.38
C GLY A 117 8.40 12.33 1.89
N ILE A 118 7.50 11.71 2.65
CA ILE A 118 7.50 11.77 4.12
C ILE A 118 8.77 11.16 4.71
N ILE A 119 9.19 9.99 4.22
CA ILE A 119 10.39 9.30 4.71
C ILE A 119 11.64 10.14 4.46
N ALA A 120 11.78 10.72 3.26
CA ALA A 120 12.90 11.57 2.89
C ALA A 120 12.96 12.83 3.75
N PHE A 121 11.83 13.54 3.93
CA PHE A 121 11.78 14.76 4.74
C PHE A 121 12.05 14.48 6.22
N SER A 122 11.46 13.42 6.77
CA SER A 122 11.66 13.03 8.17
C SER A 122 13.11 12.66 8.46
N THR A 123 13.79 12.01 7.50
CA THR A 123 15.19 11.60 7.67
C THR A 123 16.13 12.81 7.67
N ARG A 124 15.88 13.81 6.80
CA ARG A 124 16.65 15.07 6.75
C ARG A 124 16.49 15.91 8.01
N LYS A 125 15.28 16.02 8.57
CA LYS A 125 15.06 16.81 9.79
C LYS A 125 15.88 16.30 10.98
N SER A 126 16.13 14.99 11.05
CA SER A 126 16.91 14.38 12.13
C SER A 126 18.42 14.65 12.07
N SER A 127 18.96 15.11 10.94
CA SER A 127 20.40 15.45 10.83
C SER A 127 20.72 16.90 11.19
N VAL A 128 19.70 17.75 11.40
CA VAL A 128 19.85 19.21 11.55
C VAL A 128 19.61 19.67 12.99
N THR A 129 19.72 18.80 14.00
CA THR A 129 19.71 19.29 15.41
C THR A 129 21.06 19.96 15.70
N PRO A 130 21.12 21.29 15.88
CA PRO A 130 22.35 21.96 16.25
C PRO A 130 22.63 21.64 17.72
N THR A 131 23.82 21.13 18.01
CA THR A 131 24.37 21.11 19.36
C THR A 131 24.43 22.55 19.85
N LEU A 132 23.60 22.90 20.83
CA LEU A 132 23.79 24.12 21.62
C LEU A 132 25.13 23.96 22.36
N PRO A 133 26.10 24.88 22.19
CA PRO A 133 27.23 24.97 23.09
C PRO A 133 26.70 25.43 24.46
N ASN A 134 27.09 24.71 25.51
CA ASN A 134 26.94 25.13 26.91
C ASN A 134 27.74 26.40 27.17
#